data_AF-A0A955WMX0-F1
#
_entry.id   AF-A0A955WMX0-F1
#
_cell.length_a   1.000
_cell.length_b   1.000
_cell.length_c   1.000
_cell.angle_alpha   90.00
_cell.angle_beta   90.00
_cell.angle_gamma   90.00
#
_symmetry.space_group_name_H-M   'P 1'
#
loop_
_entity.id
_entity.type
_entity.pdbx_description
1 polymer ?
#
loop_
_entity_poly.entity_id
_entity_poly.type
_entity_poly.pdbx_seq_one_letter_code
_entity_poly.pdbx_strand_id
1 'polypeptide(L)'
;MIAAWLGAFVFTQAIEMPVYAAALRGRPHHWLRAFGASACTHPVVFFVFPRVWPGDYAEQVLAAEAFAVAGEALYLGLQGVERSVLWSLAANALSASLGLISRAAFGWP
;
A
#
# COMPACT_ATOMS: atom_id res chain seq x y z
N MET A 1 1.11 0.90 -19.31
CA MET A 1 0.99 0.04 -18.10
C MET A 1 2.11 0.27 -17.09
N ILE A 2 3.38 0.02 -17.42
CA ILE A 2 4.49 0.16 -16.44
C ILE A 2 4.66 1.61 -15.94
N ALA A 3 4.61 2.61 -16.82
CA ALA A 3 4.72 4.01 -16.42
C ALA A 3 3.57 4.47 -15.49
N ALA A 4 2.34 4.00 -15.75
CA ALA A 4 1.19 4.29 -14.90
C ALA A 4 1.33 3.61 -13.53
N TRP A 5 1.77 2.35 -13.50
CA TRP A 5 2.09 1.65 -12.26
C TRP A 5 3.19 2.36 -11.48
N LEU A 6 4.28 2.77 -12.13
CA LEU A 6 5.37 3.50 -11.47
C LEU A 6 4.89 4.82 -10.88
N GLY A 7 4.06 5.58 -11.60
CA GLY A 7 3.47 6.82 -11.09
C GLY A 7 2.61 6.59 -9.85
N ALA A 8 1.70 5.61 -9.92
CA ALA A 8 0.87 5.22 -8.78
C ALA A 8 1.69 4.70 -7.60
N PHE A 9 2.72 3.89 -7.86
CA PHE A 9 3.60 3.36 -6.83
C PHE A 9 4.43 4.46 -6.17
N VAL A 10 4.96 5.43 -6.91
CA VAL A 10 5.65 6.60 -6.34
C VAL A 10 4.69 7.39 -5.44
N PHE A 11 3.44 7.58 -5.86
CA PHE A 11 2.43 8.25 -5.06
C PHE A 11 2.12 7.49 -3.77
N THR A 12 1.89 6.18 -3.85
CA THR A 12 1.74 5.31 -2.68
C THR A 12 2.93 5.46 -1.73
N GLN A 13 4.16 5.35 -2.24
CA GLN A 13 5.37 5.44 -1.42
C GLN A 13 5.49 6.81 -0.73
N ALA A 14 5.10 7.90 -1.41
CA ALA A 14 5.09 9.23 -0.83
C ALA A 14 4.14 9.37 0.37
N ILE A 15 3.09 8.54 0.44
CA ILE A 15 2.07 8.57 1.50
C ILE A 15 2.34 7.52 2.58
N GLU A 16 2.59 6.27 2.18
CA GLU A 16 2.69 5.15 3.11
C GLU A 16 4.06 5.06 3.77
N MET A 17 5.16 5.40 3.08
CA MET A 17 6.48 5.31 3.70
C MET A 17 6.60 6.18 4.96
N PRO A 18 6.13 7.44 5.00
CA PRO A 18 6.15 8.23 6.23
C PRO A 18 5.38 7.57 7.39
N VAL A 19 4.22 6.97 7.10
CA VAL A 19 3.40 6.28 8.11
C VAL A 19 4.14 5.06 8.66
N TYR A 20 4.71 4.23 7.77
CA TYR A 20 5.47 3.06 8.17
C TYR A 20 6.81 3.40 8.81
N ALA A 21 7.49 4.45 8.37
CA ALA A 21 8.70 4.96 8.99
C ALA A 21 8.44 5.43 10.44
N ALA A 22 7.27 6.05 10.69
CA ALA A 22 6.85 6.41 12.03
C ALA A 22 6.58 5.16 12.89
N ALA A 23 5.90 4.14 12.35
CA ALA A 23 5.65 2.87 13.03
C ALA A 23 6.95 2.10 13.35
N LEU A 24 7.97 2.25 12.50
CA LEU A 24 9.29 1.61 12.60
C LEU A 24 10.33 2.50 13.29
N ARG A 25 9.94 3.63 13.86
CA ARG A 25 10.87 4.60 14.44
C ARG A 25 11.74 3.94 15.51
N GLY A 26 13.04 4.26 15.49
CA GLY A 26 14.04 3.66 16.38
C GLY A 26 14.63 2.34 15.87
N ARG A 27 14.14 1.79 14.75
CA ARG A 27 14.76 0.62 14.09
C ARG A 27 15.80 1.03 13.06
N PRO A 28 16.87 0.21 12.90
CA PRO A 28 17.86 0.44 11.85
C PRO A 28 17.20 0.31 10.47
N HIS A 29 17.54 1.23 9.57
CA HIS A 29 17.02 1.29 8.19
C HIS A 29 15.48 1.36 8.11
N HIS A 30 14.83 2.01 9.08
CA HIS A 30 13.35 2.10 9.13
C HIS A 30 12.71 2.63 7.84
N TRP A 31 13.35 3.55 7.11
CA TRP A 31 12.85 3.99 5.79
C TRP A 31 12.93 2.92 4.71
N LEU A 32 14.01 2.13 4.66
CA LEU A 32 14.14 1.01 3.71
C LEU A 32 13.12 -0.09 4.04
N ARG A 33 12.91 -0.35 5.32
CA ARG A 33 11.87 -1.26 5.81
C ARG A 33 10.48 -0.73 5.48
N ALA A 34 10.22 0.57 5.66
CA ALA A 34 8.96 1.20 5.30
C ALA A 34 8.64 1.05 3.80
N PHE A 35 9.63 1.29 2.94
CA PHE A 35 9.52 1.04 1.50
C PHE A 35 9.16 -0.41 1.19
N GLY A 36 9.81 -1.35 1.90
CA GLY A 36 9.62 -2.79 1.72
C GLY A 36 8.19 -3.27 1.89
N ALA A 37 7.41 -2.63 2.77
CA ALA A 37 6.01 -2.99 3.00
C ALA A 37 5.19 -2.92 1.70
N SER A 38 5.09 -1.72 1.11
CA SER A 38 4.32 -1.52 -0.11
C SER A 38 5.04 -2.09 -1.35
N ALA A 39 6.37 -2.18 -1.35
CA ALA A 39 7.13 -2.78 -2.45
C ALA A 39 6.88 -4.29 -2.63
N CYS A 40 6.52 -5.00 -1.54
CA CYS A 40 6.17 -6.41 -1.60
C CYS A 40 4.72 -6.66 -2.02
N THR A 41 3.81 -5.73 -1.77
CA THR A 41 2.35 -5.91 -1.99
C THR A 41 1.87 -5.28 -3.30
N HIS A 42 2.28 -4.05 -3.60
CA HIS A 42 1.70 -3.27 -4.69
C HIS A 42 1.98 -3.79 -6.11
N PRO A 43 3.12 -4.45 -6.41
CA PRO A 43 3.27 -5.16 -7.67
C PRO A 43 2.21 -6.26 -7.83
N VAL A 44 1.86 -6.97 -6.76
CA VAL A 44 0.83 -8.02 -6.79
C VAL A 44 -0.55 -7.41 -6.99
N VAL A 45 -0.88 -6.35 -6.25
CA VAL A 45 -2.13 -5.59 -6.41
C VAL A 45 -2.33 -5.12 -7.85
N PHE A 46 -1.29 -4.55 -8.47
CA PHE A 46 -1.44 -3.98 -9.81
C PHE A 46 -1.36 -5.02 -10.94
N PHE A 47 -0.46 -6.00 -10.83
CA PHE A 47 -0.20 -6.94 -11.92
C PHE A 47 -0.93 -8.28 -11.78
N VAL A 48 -1.32 -8.71 -10.59
CA VAL A 48 -1.92 -10.04 -10.37
C VAL A 48 -3.43 -9.92 -10.21
N PHE A 49 -3.93 -9.10 -9.28
CA PHE A 49 -5.36 -9.02 -8.96
C PHE A 49 -6.28 -8.80 -10.18
N PRO A 50 -5.98 -7.86 -11.12
CA PRO A 50 -6.84 -7.65 -12.30
C PRO A 50 -6.91 -8.85 -13.26
N ARG A 51 -6.04 -9.85 -13.11
CA ARG A 51 -5.98 -11.03 -13.97
C ARG A 51 -6.58 -12.27 -13.33
N VAL A 52 -6.60 -12.32 -11.99
CA VAL A 52 -6.99 -13.52 -11.24
C VAL A 52 -8.31 -13.37 -10.50
N TRP A 53 -8.76 -12.13 -10.25
CA TRP A 53 -10.02 -11.89 -9.58
C TRP A 53 -11.17 -11.80 -10.61
N PRO A 54 -12.19 -12.67 -10.53
CA PRO A 54 -13.27 -12.73 -11.51
C PRO A 54 -14.40 -11.72 -11.22
N GLY A 55 -14.36 -11.05 -10.07
CA GLY A 55 -15.40 -10.14 -9.60
C GLY A 55 -15.46 -8.81 -10.34
N ASP A 56 -16.45 -8.00 -10.00
CA ASP A 56 -16.53 -6.64 -10.53
C ASP A 56 -15.40 -5.74 -9.97
N TYR A 57 -15.32 -4.50 -10.47
CA TYR A 57 -14.26 -3.57 -10.06
C TYR A 57 -14.26 -3.32 -8.55
N ALA A 58 -15.43 -3.23 -7.90
CA ALA A 58 -15.52 -2.97 -6.48
C ALA A 58 -15.03 -4.18 -5.67
N GLU A 59 -15.46 -5.38 -6.05
CA GLU A 59 -14.98 -6.63 -5.45
C GLU A 59 -13.47 -6.79 -5.61
N GLN A 60 -12.94 -6.47 -6.78
CA GLN A 60 -11.50 -6.51 -7.06
C GLN A 60 -10.73 -5.53 -6.18
N VAL A 61 -11.19 -4.27 -6.07
CA VAL A 61 -10.56 -3.27 -5.19
C VAL A 61 -10.59 -3.74 -3.74
N LEU A 62 -11.75 -4.19 -3.24
CA LEU A 62 -11.87 -4.69 -1.87
C LEU A 62 -10.92 -5.85 -1.59
N ALA A 63 -10.80 -6.82 -2.51
CA ALA A 63 -9.91 -7.96 -2.36
C ALA A 63 -8.43 -7.54 -2.40
N ALA A 64 -8.07 -6.60 -3.28
CA ALA A 64 -6.70 -6.09 -3.41
C ALA A 64 -6.27 -5.28 -2.18
N GLU A 65 -7.14 -4.39 -1.68
CA GLU A 65 -6.91 -3.61 -0.46
C GLU A 65 -6.79 -4.52 0.76
N ALA A 66 -7.67 -5.52 0.89
CA ALA A 66 -7.58 -6.50 1.97
C ALA A 66 -6.25 -7.28 1.94
N PHE A 67 -5.77 -7.64 0.74
CA PHE A 67 -4.47 -8.28 0.57
C PHE A 67 -3.31 -7.35 0.95
N ALA A 68 -3.32 -6.09 0.49
CA ALA A 68 -2.28 -5.12 0.82
C ALA A 68 -2.20 -4.90 2.34
N VAL A 69 -3.35 -4.65 2.99
CA VAL A 69 -3.44 -4.47 4.44
C VAL A 69 -2.94 -5.71 5.19
N ALA A 70 -3.38 -6.91 4.81
CA ALA A 70 -2.95 -8.13 5.48
C ALA A 70 -1.44 -8.39 5.30
N GLY A 71 -0.93 -8.24 4.08
CA GLY A 71 0.47 -8.46 3.75
C GLY A 71 1.39 -7.47 4.46
N GLU A 72 1.02 -6.19 4.48
CA GLU A 72 1.79 -5.14 5.13
C GLU A 72 1.72 -5.23 6.66
N ALA A 73 0.54 -5.55 7.22
CA ALA A 73 0.40 -5.82 8.65
C ALA A 73 1.26 -7.02 9.10
N LEU A 74 1.31 -8.09 8.30
CA LEU A 74 2.20 -9.23 8.55
C LEU A 74 3.67 -8.79 8.46
N TYR A 75 4.04 -8.07 7.41
CA TYR A 75 5.40 -7.56 7.19
C TYR A 75 5.89 -6.67 8.35
N LEU A 76 5.03 -5.76 8.85
CA LEU A 76 5.32 -4.92 10.02
C LEU A 76 5.34 -5.73 11.31
N GLY A 77 4.42 -6.69 11.46
CA GLY A 77 4.32 -7.57 12.62
C GLY A 77 5.57 -8.45 12.78
N LEU A 78 6.10 -9.01 11.68
CA LEU A 78 7.36 -9.77 11.67
C LEU A 78 8.58 -8.94 12.08
N GLN A 79 8.48 -7.61 12.00
CA GLN A 79 9.51 -6.70 12.48
C GLN A 79 9.30 -6.28 13.94
N GLY A 80 8.21 -6.74 14.56
CA GLY A 80 7.82 -6.42 15.93
C GLY A 80 7.07 -5.10 16.08
N VAL A 81 6.50 -4.54 15.00
CA VAL A 81 5.64 -3.33 15.15
C VAL A 81 4.40 -3.71 15.95
N GLU A 82 4.20 -3.06 17.09
CA GLU A 82 2.95 -3.19 17.84
C GLU A 82 1.79 -2.59 17.05
N ARG A 83 0.60 -3.23 17.13
CA ARG A 83 -0.59 -2.78 16.40
C ARG A 83 -0.35 -2.67 14.89
N SER A 84 0.43 -3.59 14.31
CA SER A 84 0.78 -3.60 12.89
C SER A 84 -0.43 -3.52 11.96
N VAL A 85 -1.53 -4.19 12.32
CA VAL A 85 -2.81 -4.12 11.60
C VAL A 85 -3.36 -2.70 11.54
N LEU A 86 -3.31 -1.95 12.65
CA LEU A 86 -3.80 -0.58 12.70
C LEU A 86 -2.93 0.35 11.86
N TRP A 87 -1.60 0.19 11.92
CA TRP A 87 -0.68 0.96 11.09
C TRP A 87 -0.90 0.72 9.60
N SER A 88 -1.07 -0.54 9.20
CA SER A 88 -1.31 -0.90 7.81
C SER A 88 -2.67 -0.41 7.31
N LEU A 89 -3.73 -0.56 8.11
CA LEU A 89 -5.05 0.02 7.80
C LEU A 89 -4.98 1.54 7.64
N ALA A 90 -4.30 2.24 8.55
CA ALA A 90 -4.19 3.70 8.48
C ALA A 90 -3.43 4.16 7.23
N ALA A 91 -2.33 3.50 6.88
CA ALA A 91 -1.56 3.81 5.68
C ALA A 91 -2.35 3.56 4.40
N ASN A 92 -2.96 2.37 4.25
CA ASN A 92 -3.74 2.02 3.06
C ASN A 92 -4.98 2.91 2.92
N ALA A 93 -5.72 3.15 4.01
CA ALA A 93 -6.89 4.03 3.98
C ALA A 93 -6.51 5.46 3.56
N LEU A 94 -5.38 5.98 4.05
CA LEU A 94 -4.88 7.29 3.66
C LEU A 94 -4.45 7.32 2.17
N SER A 95 -3.67 6.33 1.75
CA SER A 95 -3.15 6.19 0.38
C SER A 95 -4.27 6.05 -0.65
N ALA A 96 -5.22 5.14 -0.40
CA ALA A 96 -6.38 4.91 -1.27
C ALA A 96 -7.28 6.15 -1.34
N SER A 97 -7.57 6.78 -0.19
CA SER A 97 -8.42 7.99 -0.17
C SER A 97 -7.77 9.14 -0.94
N LEU A 98 -6.49 9.42 -0.69
CA LEU A 98 -5.76 10.46 -1.40
C LEU A 98 -5.59 10.12 -2.89
N GLY A 99 -5.39 8.84 -3.23
CA GLY A 99 -5.34 8.37 -4.61
C GLY A 99 -6.65 8.63 -5.35
N LEU A 100 -7.78 8.26 -4.76
CA LEU A 100 -9.11 8.51 -5.33
C LEU A 100 -9.40 10.01 -5.51
N ILE A 101 -9.05 10.84 -4.52
CA ILE A 101 -9.21 12.29 -4.59
C ILE A 101 -8.32 12.87 -5.70
N SER A 102 -7.06 12.45 -5.77
CA SER A 102 -6.11 12.92 -6.78
C SER A 102 -6.54 12.49 -8.19
N ARG A 103 -7.02 11.26 -8.35
CA ARG A 103 -7.61 10.76 -9.60
C ARG A 103 -8.80 11.59 -10.04
N ALA A 104 -9.70 11.93 -9.11
CA ALA A 104 -10.87 12.75 -9.41
C ALA A 104 -10.51 14.20 -9.78
N ALA A 105 -9.50 14.78 -9.13
CA ALA A 105 -9.10 16.17 -9.34
C ALA A 105 -8.16 16.37 -10.54
N PHE A 106 -7.25 15.44 -10.79
CA PHE A 106 -6.13 15.60 -11.73
C PHE A 106 -6.04 14.50 -12.79
N GLY A 107 -6.85 13.43 -12.70
CA GLY A 107 -6.73 12.24 -13.55
C GLY A 107 -5.49 11.39 -13.28
N TRP A 108 -4.78 11.68 -12.19
CA TRP A 108 -3.51 11.07 -11.78
C TRP A 108 -3.37 11.11 -10.25
N PRO A 109 -2.77 10.11 -9.60
CA PRO A 109 -2.47 8.78 -10.14
C PRO A 109 -3.74 8.02 -10.52
#